data_AF-A0A1G4AM55-F1
#
_entry.id   AF-A0A1G4AM55-F1
#
_cell.length_a   1.000
_cell.length_b   1.000
_cell.length_c   1.000
_cell.angle_alpha   90.00
_cell.angle_beta   90.00
_cell.angle_gamma   90.00
#
_symmetry.space_group_name_H-M   'P 1'
#
loop_
_entity.id
_entity.type
_entity.pdbx_description
1 polymer ?
#
loop_
_entity_poly.entity_id
_entity_poly.type
_entity_poly.pdbx_seq_one_letter_code
_entity_poly.pdbx_strand_id
1 'polypeptide(L)'
;MMMQVFNARGRELENWKALLNDVGIEIEHSRQPDDGVMGLLTVQIQSSGPGSLNEFGHIKKPFMPATEDWPVLIMGAGISGLCLAQALKKHNITFRVFERDLVVDSRPQGYHLKLRRDAAVALDESLPEEVC
;
A
#
# COMPACT_ATOMS: atom_id res chain seq x y z
N MET A 1 -15.65 7.26 4.21
CA MET A 1 -14.21 7.47 4.47
C MET A 1 -13.58 7.89 3.15
N MET A 2 -12.85 9.01 3.13
CA MET A 2 -12.25 9.58 1.92
C MET A 2 -10.84 9.00 1.77
N MET A 3 -10.51 8.46 0.60
CA MET A 3 -9.20 7.83 0.33
C MET A 3 -8.56 8.44 -0.92
N GLN A 4 -7.24 8.56 -0.92
CA GLN A 4 -6.47 9.06 -2.06
C GLN A 4 -5.75 7.89 -2.75
N VAL A 5 -5.86 7.82 -4.07
CA VAL A 5 -5.27 6.78 -4.91
C VAL A 5 -4.46 7.44 -6.04
N PHE A 6 -3.31 6.87 -6.39
CA PHE A 6 -2.47 7.37 -7.47
C PHE A 6 -2.85 6.73 -8.81
N ASN A 7 -2.97 7.54 -9.87
CA ASN A 7 -3.20 7.09 -11.24
C ASN A 7 -2.03 7.52 -12.14
N ALA A 8 -1.53 6.58 -12.95
CA ALA A 8 -0.41 6.79 -13.85
C ALA A 8 -0.63 7.87 -14.91
N ARG A 9 -1.87 8.07 -15.41
CA ARG A 9 -2.17 9.07 -16.44
C ARG A 9 -3.63 9.51 -16.41
N GLY A 10 -3.89 10.81 -16.59
CA GLY A 10 -5.25 11.35 -16.75
C GLY A 10 -6.05 10.73 -17.92
N ARG A 11 -5.39 10.08 -18.89
CA ARG A 11 -6.04 9.40 -20.03
C ARG A 11 -6.73 8.08 -19.69
N GLU A 12 -6.48 7.52 -18.50
CA GLU A 12 -7.07 6.24 -18.06
C GLU A 12 -8.20 6.46 -17.06
N LEU A 13 -8.62 7.72 -16.82
CA LEU A 13 -9.63 8.06 -15.82
C LEU A 13 -10.93 7.27 -16.01
N GLU A 14 -11.37 7.07 -17.24
CA GLU A 14 -12.59 6.29 -17.53
C GLU A 14 -12.43 4.79 -17.21
N ASN A 15 -11.25 4.22 -17.44
CA ASN A 15 -10.97 2.83 -17.04
C ASN A 15 -10.97 2.70 -15.51
N TRP A 16 -10.40 3.68 -14.81
CA TRP A 16 -10.43 3.74 -13.34
C TRP A 16 -11.85 3.93 -12.80
N LYS A 17 -12.68 4.76 -13.43
CA LYS A 17 -14.11 4.87 -13.06
C LYS A 17 -14.83 3.55 -13.20
N ALA A 18 -14.64 2.83 -14.31
CA ALA A 18 -15.26 1.53 -14.53
C ALA A 18 -14.82 0.50 -13.46
N LEU A 19 -13.51 0.38 -13.25
CA LEU A 19 -12.96 -0.60 -12.31
C LEU A 19 -13.33 -0.31 -10.85
N LEU A 20 -13.39 0.97 -10.46
CA LEU A 20 -13.80 1.34 -9.11
C LEU A 20 -15.31 1.14 -8.90
N ASN A 21 -16.14 1.43 -9.91
CA ASN A 21 -17.58 1.16 -9.84
C ASN A 21 -17.89 -0.33 -9.65
N ASP A 22 -17.13 -1.23 -10.29
CA ASP A 22 -17.28 -2.68 -10.13
C ASP A 22 -17.08 -3.16 -8.68
N VAL A 23 -16.36 -2.38 -7.86
CA VAL A 23 -16.10 -2.65 -6.44
C VAL A 23 -16.85 -1.69 -5.50
N GLY A 24 -17.84 -0.96 -6.02
CA GLY A 24 -18.67 -0.03 -5.21
C GLY A 24 -17.92 1.21 -4.73
N ILE A 25 -16.87 1.63 -5.44
CA ILE A 25 -16.08 2.83 -5.14
C ILE A 25 -16.28 3.85 -6.27
N GLU A 26 -16.49 5.11 -5.92
CA GLU A 26 -16.62 6.22 -6.87
C GLU A 26 -15.43 7.18 -6.78
N ILE A 27 -15.06 7.79 -7.90
CA ILE A 27 -14.07 8.88 -7.93
C ILE A 27 -14.80 10.20 -7.70
N GLU A 28 -14.50 10.88 -6.61
CA GLU A 28 -15.05 12.19 -6.25
C GLU A 28 -14.28 13.33 -6.93
N HIS A 29 -12.95 13.27 -6.93
CA HIS A 29 -12.11 14.33 -7.49
C HIS A 29 -10.85 13.76 -8.14
N SER A 30 -10.38 14.39 -9.22
CA SER A 30 -9.10 14.09 -9.86
C SER A 30 -8.28 15.36 -9.94
N ARG A 31 -7.10 15.37 -9.31
CA ARG A 31 -6.15 16.48 -9.36
C ARG A 31 -4.84 16.02 -9.94
N GLN A 32 -4.32 16.74 -10.93
CA GLN A 32 -2.95 16.57 -11.40
C GLN A 32 -2.06 17.63 -10.74
N PRO A 33 -1.04 17.25 -9.95
CA PRO A 33 -0.06 18.19 -9.43
C PRO A 33 0.78 18.78 -10.59
N ASP A 34 1.11 20.08 -10.53
CA ASP A 34 1.79 20.80 -11.60
C ASP A 34 3.19 20.25 -11.95
N ASP A 35 3.80 19.50 -11.03
CA ASP A 35 5.10 18.82 -11.15
C ASP A 35 4.99 17.27 -11.09
N GLY A 36 3.77 16.74 -11.04
CA GLY A 36 3.50 15.32 -10.86
C GLY A 36 3.36 14.56 -12.18
N VAL A 37 4.11 13.45 -12.32
CA VAL A 37 3.90 12.50 -13.43
C VAL A 37 2.54 11.78 -13.31
N MET A 38 2.03 11.66 -12.08
CA MET A 38 0.83 10.92 -11.70
C MET A 38 -0.32 11.86 -11.34
N GLY A 39 -1.55 11.50 -11.71
CA GLY A 39 -2.76 12.13 -11.19
C GLY A 39 -3.16 11.55 -9.84
N LEU A 40 -3.69 12.40 -8.95
CA LEU A 40 -4.26 12.00 -7.67
C LEU A 40 -5.78 11.88 -7.81
N LEU A 41 -6.32 10.71 -7.51
CA LEU A 41 -7.75 10.45 -7.47
C LEU A 41 -8.21 10.40 -6.01
N THR A 42 -9.19 11.21 -5.67
CA THR A 42 -9.93 11.08 -4.41
C THR A 42 -11.15 10.21 -4.66
N VAL A 43 -11.29 9.14 -3.87
CA VAL A 43 -12.34 8.14 -4.01
C VAL A 43 -13.17 8.00 -2.74
N GLN A 44 -14.44 7.64 -2.92
CA GLN A 44 -15.39 7.36 -1.84
C GLN A 44 -16.06 6.01 -2.05
N ILE A 45 -16.44 5.34 -0.96
CA ILE A 45 -17.21 4.09 -1.02
C ILE A 45 -18.69 4.45 -1.13
N GLN A 46 -19.37 3.90 -2.13
CA GLN A 46 -20.80 4.11 -2.33
C GLN A 46 -21.59 3.46 -1.18
N SER A 47 -22.54 4.21 -0.62
CA SER A 47 -23.32 3.73 0.54
C SER A 47 -24.33 2.63 0.18
N SER A 48 -24.68 2.50 -1.10
CA SER A 48 -25.67 1.55 -1.61
C SER A 48 -25.29 1.02 -3.00
N GLY A 49 -24.84 -0.24 -3.05
CA GLY A 49 -24.42 -0.99 -4.25
C GLY A 49 -23.88 -2.38 -3.84
N PRO A 50 -23.59 -3.29 -4.79
CA PRO A 50 -22.84 -4.52 -4.49
C PRO A 50 -21.48 -4.12 -3.89
N GLY A 51 -21.17 -4.54 -2.67
CA GLY A 51 -20.03 -4.04 -1.89
C GLY A 51 -20.33 -2.88 -0.93
N SER A 52 -21.61 -2.55 -0.70
CA SER A 52 -22.06 -1.59 0.32
C SER A 52 -21.44 -1.89 1.69
N LEU A 53 -21.08 -0.83 2.42
CA LEU A 53 -20.63 -0.89 3.83
C LEU A 53 -21.60 -1.68 4.73
N ASN A 54 -22.87 -1.83 4.34
CA ASN A 54 -23.86 -2.61 5.07
C ASN A 54 -23.70 -4.13 4.89
N GLU A 55 -23.06 -4.63 3.82
CA GLU A 55 -22.69 -6.07 3.69
C GLU A 55 -21.39 -6.38 4.45
N PHE A 56 -20.45 -5.43 4.52
CA PHE A 56 -19.26 -5.53 5.38
C PHE A 56 -19.52 -5.16 6.85
N GLY A 57 -20.76 -4.74 7.14
CA GLY A 57 -21.20 -4.27 8.43
C GLY A 57 -21.40 -5.42 9.39
N HIS A 58 -20.32 -6.06 9.83
CA HIS A 58 -20.15 -6.70 11.15
C HIS A 58 -18.70 -7.14 11.44
N ILE A 59 -17.68 -6.63 10.73
CA ILE A 59 -16.34 -6.63 11.32
C ILE A 59 -16.35 -5.54 12.39
N LYS A 60 -16.71 -5.91 13.64
CA LYS A 60 -16.32 -5.13 14.81
C LYS A 60 -14.82 -4.94 14.69
N LYS A 61 -14.33 -3.79 14.20
CA LYS A 61 -12.90 -3.51 14.18
C LYS A 61 -12.42 -3.60 15.63
N PRO A 62 -11.68 -4.65 16.03
CA PRO A 62 -10.88 -4.50 17.21
C PRO A 62 -9.79 -3.54 16.76
N PHE A 63 -9.72 -2.33 17.31
CA PHE A 63 -8.42 -1.66 17.34
C PHE A 63 -7.57 -2.48 18.31
N MET A 64 -7.06 -3.61 17.83
CA MET A 64 -6.14 -4.46 18.55
C MET A 64 -4.76 -4.17 17.96
N PRO A 65 -3.82 -3.64 18.76
CA PRO A 65 -2.43 -3.57 18.32
C PRO A 65 -1.95 -4.98 17.96
N ALA A 66 -1.06 -5.11 16.99
CA ALA A 66 -0.56 -6.41 16.56
C ALA A 66 0.13 -7.14 17.72
N THR A 67 -0.29 -8.37 17.98
CA THR A 67 0.27 -9.24 19.04
C THR A 67 0.93 -10.46 18.43
N GLU A 68 1.55 -11.31 19.26
CA GLU A 68 2.10 -12.61 18.82
C GLU A 68 1.05 -13.55 18.22
N ASP A 69 -0.17 -13.50 18.75
CA ASP A 69 -1.31 -14.29 18.27
C ASP A 69 -1.95 -13.65 17.01
N TRP A 70 -1.85 -12.33 16.87
CA TRP A 70 -2.41 -11.55 15.77
C TRP A 70 -1.37 -10.58 15.16
N PRO A 71 -0.33 -11.11 14.50
CA PRO A 71 0.73 -10.28 13.93
C PRO A 71 0.32 -9.69 12.57
N VAL A 72 1.02 -8.64 12.14
CA VAL A 72 0.95 -8.17 10.75
C VAL A 72 1.56 -9.23 9.83
N LEU A 73 0.82 -9.66 8.81
CA LEU A 73 1.32 -10.63 7.83
C LEU A 73 1.83 -9.90 6.58
N ILE A 74 3.12 -10.04 6.29
CA ILE A 74 3.75 -9.47 5.09
C ILE A 74 3.97 -10.60 4.09
N MET A 75 3.32 -10.48 2.93
CA MET A 75 3.45 -11.44 1.83
C MET A 75 4.46 -10.91 0.81
N GLY A 76 5.68 -11.45 0.85
CA GLY A 76 6.82 -11.11 -0.01
C GLY A 76 7.97 -10.47 0.75
N ALA A 77 9.16 -11.06 0.67
CA ALA A 77 10.42 -10.57 1.23
C ALA A 77 11.24 -9.78 0.20
N GLY A 78 10.57 -9.01 -0.67
CA GLY A 78 11.22 -8.03 -1.55
C GLY A 78 11.61 -6.74 -0.82
N ILE A 79 12.13 -5.76 -1.56
CA ILE A 79 12.61 -4.47 -1.02
C ILE A 79 11.54 -3.77 -0.18
N SER A 80 10.30 -3.67 -0.70
CA SER A 80 9.20 -3.02 0.01
C SER A 80 8.76 -3.80 1.25
N GLY A 81 8.63 -5.12 1.16
CA GLY A 81 8.22 -5.97 2.26
C GLY A 81 9.22 -5.98 3.42
N LEU A 82 10.52 -6.03 3.10
CA LEU A 82 11.58 -5.95 4.09
C LEU A 82 11.72 -4.54 4.68
N CYS A 83 11.55 -3.49 3.88
CA CYS A 83 11.51 -2.12 4.39
C CYS A 83 10.36 -1.93 5.40
N LEU A 84 9.16 -2.43 5.08
CA LEU A 84 8.02 -2.43 6.00
C LEU A 84 8.33 -3.25 7.27
N ALA A 85 8.92 -4.43 7.14
CA ALA A 85 9.31 -5.25 8.29
C ALA A 85 10.28 -4.51 9.23
N GLN A 86 11.26 -3.78 8.68
CA GLN A 86 12.19 -2.97 9.49
C GLN A 86 11.46 -1.83 10.21
N ALA A 87 10.56 -1.12 9.53
CA ALA A 87 9.77 -0.07 10.16
C ALA A 87 8.90 -0.61 11.30
N LEU A 88 8.19 -1.74 11.08
CA LEU A 88 7.38 -2.38 12.12
C LEU A 88 8.24 -2.84 13.30
N LYS A 89 9.43 -3.38 13.04
CA LYS A 89 10.41 -3.75 14.07
C LYS A 89 10.84 -2.53 14.90
N LYS A 90 11.17 -1.41 14.25
CA LYS A 90 11.57 -0.14 14.90
C LYS A 90 10.49 0.38 15.85
N HIS A 91 9.23 0.14 15.53
CA HIS A 91 8.07 0.54 16.33
C HIS A 91 7.55 -0.54 17.29
N ASN A 92 8.26 -1.66 17.48
CA ASN A 92 7.84 -2.79 18.32
C ASN A 92 6.45 -3.34 17.96
N ILE A 93 6.14 -3.41 16.66
CA ILE A 93 4.89 -3.99 16.16
C ILE A 93 5.17 -5.42 15.70
N THR A 94 4.39 -6.39 16.20
CA THR A 94 4.58 -7.80 15.87
C THR A 94 4.23 -8.11 14.40
N PHE A 95 5.10 -8.81 13.68
CA PHE A 95 4.88 -9.18 12.28
C PHE A 95 5.48 -10.54 11.91
N ARG A 96 5.02 -11.09 10.78
CA ARG A 96 5.59 -12.28 10.14
C ARG A 96 5.75 -12.02 8.64
N VAL A 97 6.92 -12.37 8.09
CA VAL A 97 7.21 -12.26 6.65
C VAL A 97 7.16 -13.64 6.01
N PHE A 98 6.44 -13.75 4.90
CA PHE A 98 6.36 -14.96 4.10
C PHE A 98 6.96 -14.68 2.73
N GLU A 99 7.85 -15.55 2.27
CA GLU A 99 8.40 -15.50 0.90
C GLU A 99 8.20 -16.85 0.25
N ARG A 100 7.84 -16.82 -1.04
CA ARG A 100 7.66 -18.00 -1.87
C ARG A 100 9.01 -18.57 -2.30
N ASP A 101 9.94 -17.69 -2.61
CA ASP A 101 11.27 -18.04 -3.12
C ASP A 101 12.14 -18.60 -1.97
N LEU A 102 12.70 -19.80 -2.16
CA LEU A 102 13.42 -20.53 -1.09
C LEU A 102 14.80 -19.93 -0.78
N VAL A 103 15.40 -19.26 -1.76
CA VAL A 103 16.73 -18.66 -1.68
C VAL A 103 16.73 -17.26 -2.30
N VAL A 104 17.62 -16.40 -1.85
CA VAL A 104 17.71 -14.98 -2.25
C VAL A 104 17.91 -14.78 -3.76
N ASP A 105 18.59 -15.72 -4.41
CA ASP A 105 18.92 -15.70 -5.83
C ASP A 105 18.00 -16.57 -6.70
N SER A 106 16.82 -16.94 -6.18
CA SER A 106 15.81 -17.71 -6.94
C SER A 106 15.36 -17.01 -8.24
N ARG A 107 15.65 -15.72 -8.38
CA ARG A 107 15.37 -14.93 -9.58
C ARG A 107 16.62 -14.28 -10.14
N PRO A 108 16.71 -14.07 -11.47
CA PRO A 108 17.75 -13.26 -12.07
C PRO A 108 17.81 -11.88 -11.40
N GLN A 109 18.94 -11.59 -10.77
CA GLN A 109 19.28 -10.29 -10.21
C GLN A 109 20.18 -9.51 -11.19
N GLY A 110 20.51 -8.26 -10.87
CA GLY A 110 21.47 -7.45 -11.63
C GLY A 110 20.89 -6.24 -12.37
N TYR A 111 19.61 -5.93 -12.17
CA TYR A 111 19.03 -4.66 -12.61
C TYR A 111 19.36 -3.54 -11.61
N HIS A 112 19.58 -2.33 -12.12
CA HIS A 112 19.82 -1.15 -11.29
C HIS A 112 18.50 -0.45 -10.94
N LEU A 113 18.27 -0.24 -9.65
CA LEU A 113 17.16 0.59 -9.16
C LEU A 113 17.70 1.97 -8.81
N LYS A 114 17.09 3.01 -9.37
CA LYS A 114 17.39 4.40 -9.00
C LYS A 114 16.34 4.89 -8.01
N LEU A 115 16.77 5.08 -6.76
CA LEU A 115 15.95 5.71 -5.74
C LEU A 115 15.95 7.23 -5.93
N ARG A 116 14.77 7.83 -5.75
CA ARG A 116 14.58 9.28 -5.75
C ARG A 116 14.65 9.80 -4.31
N ARG A 117 14.63 11.12 -4.15
CA ARG A 117 14.85 11.78 -2.84
C ARG A 117 13.82 11.35 -1.80
N ASP A 118 12.55 11.27 -2.19
CA ASP A 118 11.44 10.76 -1.40
C ASP A 118 11.71 9.33 -0.89
N ALA A 119 12.18 8.44 -1.76
CA ALA A 119 12.54 7.08 -1.37
C ALA A 119 13.73 7.04 -0.39
N ALA A 120 14.71 7.93 -0.54
CA ALA A 120 15.82 8.04 0.40
C ALA A 120 15.36 8.48 1.80
N VAL A 121 14.47 9.48 1.88
CA VAL A 121 13.89 9.93 3.16
C VAL A 121 13.06 8.83 3.79
N ALA A 122 12.21 8.16 3.02
CA ALA A 122 11.39 7.06 3.54
C ALA A 122 12.23 5.90 4.07
N LEU A 123 13.37 5.59 3.44
CA LEU A 123 14.30 4.58 3.93
C LEU A 123 14.95 5.00 5.25
N ASP A 124 15.40 6.25 5.36
CA ASP A 124 16.01 6.77 6.59
C ASP A 124 15.03 6.69 7.79
N GLU A 125 13.76 7.04 7.55
CA GLU A 125 12.72 6.95 8.57
C GLU A 125 12.40 5.49 8.95
N SER A 126 12.44 4.57 7.98
CA SER A 126 11.99 3.17 8.13
C SER A 126 13.07 2.24 8.67
N LEU A 127 14.35 2.53 8.41
CA LEU A 127 15.47 1.67 8.76
C LEU A 127 16.04 2.01 10.15
N PRO A 128 16.69 1.05 10.82
CA PRO A 128 17.47 1.31 12.02
C PRO A 128 18.75 2.08 11.68
N GLU A 129 19.26 2.87 12.64
CA GLU A 129 20.47 3.70 12.45
C GLU A 129 21.71 2.90 12.01
N GLU A 130 21.77 1.62 12.39
CA GLU A 130 22.86 0.70 12.04
C GLU A 130 22.96 0.38 10.54
N VAL A 131 21.89 0.65 9.78
CA VAL A 131 21.78 0.32 8.35
C VAL A 131 21.89 1.58 7.48
N CYS A 132 21.74 2.77 8.06
CA CYS A 132 21.83 4.07 7.37
C CYS A 132 23.26 4.60 7.26
#